data_AF-A0A7S7QWI2-F1
#
_entry.id   AF-A0A7S7QWI2-F1
#
_cell.length_a   1.000
_cell.length_b   1.000
_cell.length_c   1.000
_cell.angle_alpha   90.00
_cell.angle_beta   90.00
_cell.angle_gamma   90.00
#
_symmetry.space_group_name_H-M   'P 1'
#
loop_
_entity.id
_entity.type
_entity.pdbx_description
1 polymer ?
#
loop_
_entity_poly.entity_id
_entity_poly.type
_entity_poly.pdbx_seq_one_letter_code
_entity_poly.pdbx_strand_id
1 'polypeptide(L)' 'MFNSVTVVHLIGDPCLKLYRHWKGYWCFAFDDDGLCDTHRVNVKNLNDLPLETWVNEGREFAAAMRAKRKR' A
#
# COMPACT_ATOMS: atom_id res chain seq x y z
N MET A 1 -2.19 18.08 -3.95
CA MET A 1 -1.25 17.23 -3.18
C MET A 1 -2.07 16.34 -2.28
N PHE A 2 -1.87 15.03 -2.31
CA PHE A 2 -2.61 14.05 -1.50
C PHE A 2 -1.72 13.47 -0.39
N ASN A 3 -2.33 12.75 0.56
CA ASN A 3 -1.63 12.08 1.65
C ASN A 3 -1.90 10.56 1.63
N SER A 4 -1.23 9.80 2.49
CA SER A 4 -1.34 8.34 2.50
C SER A 4 -2.72 7.84 2.92
N VAL A 5 -3.43 8.60 3.75
CA VAL A 5 -4.81 8.29 4.15
C VAL A 5 -5.73 8.33 2.93
N THR A 6 -5.59 9.34 2.07
CA THR A 6 -6.36 9.43 0.81
C THR A 6 -6.10 8.23 -0.10
N VAL A 7 -4.84 7.81 -0.25
CA VAL A 7 -4.49 6.64 -1.08
C VAL A 7 -5.16 5.38 -0.55
N VAL A 8 -4.98 5.07 0.74
CA VAL A 8 -5.54 3.86 1.38
C VAL A 8 -7.06 3.86 1.29
N HIS A 9 -7.69 5.02 1.52
CA HIS A 9 -9.14 5.16 1.40
C HIS A 9 -9.66 4.83 0.00
N LEU A 10 -8.96 5.25 -1.05
CA LEU A 10 -9.34 4.96 -2.45
C LEU A 10 -9.08 3.51 -2.88
N ILE A 11 -8.13 2.83 -2.22
CA ILE A 11 -7.90 1.40 -2.42
C ILE A 11 -9.05 0.60 -1.81
N GLY A 12 -9.49 0.97 -0.61
CA GLY A 12 -10.67 0.41 0.03
C GLY A 12 -10.46 -0.93 0.75
N ASP A 13 -9.21 -1.38 0.93
CA ASP A 13 -8.92 -2.59 1.72
C ASP A 13 -8.56 -2.21 3.18
N PRO A 14 -9.33 -2.69 4.18
CA PRO A 14 -9.13 -2.33 5.59
C PRO A 14 -7.85 -2.92 6.21
N CYS A 15 -7.29 -3.97 5.60
CA CYS A 15 -6.06 -4.61 6.05
C CYS A 15 -4.81 -3.90 5.53
N LEU A 16 -4.97 -2.91 4.65
CA LEU A 16 -3.88 -2.21 4.00
C LEU A 16 -3.55 -0.88 4.69
N LYS A 17 -2.26 -0.62 4.90
CA LYS A 17 -1.72 0.64 5.41
C LYS A 17 -0.64 1.15 4.49
N LEU A 18 -0.54 2.48 4.35
CA LEU A 18 0.53 3.15 3.62
C LEU A 18 1.26 4.11 4.55
N TYR A 19 2.56 3.93 4.70
CA TYR A 19 3.40 4.76 5.57
C TYR A 19 4.78 5.00 4.98
N ARG A 20 5.43 6.05 5.48
CA ARG A 20 6.82 6.37 5.14
C ARG A 20 7.75 5.64 6.10
N HIS A 21 8.67 4.86 5.55
CA HIS A 21 9.70 4.19 6.33
C HIS A 21 10.84 5.17 6.68
N TRP A 22 11.50 4.97 7.82
CA TRP A 22 12.57 5.85 8.31
C TRP A 22 13.76 5.99 7.34
N LYS A 23 13.93 5.02 6.44
CA LYS A 23 14.95 5.02 5.37
C LYS A 23 14.56 5.87 4.15
N GLY A 24 13.44 6.59 4.17
CA GLY A 24 13.08 7.56 3.14
C GLY A 24 12.25 7.04 1.97
N TYR A 25 11.81 5.79 1.99
CA TYR A 25 10.88 5.20 1.02
C TYR A 25 9.49 4.98 1.62
N TRP A 26 8.52 4.65 0.77
CA TRP A 26 7.13 4.39 1.17
C TRP A 26 6.82 2.90 1.13
N CYS A 27 5.91 2.44 1.99
CA CYS A 27 5.55 1.03 2.12
C CYS A 27 4.05 0.84 2.19
N PHE A 28 3.54 -0.10 1.41
CA PHE A 28 2.28 -0.75 1.69
C PHE A 28 2.51 -1.91 2.66
N ALA A 29 1.82 -1.92 3.79
CA ALA A 29 1.76 -3.09 4.66
C ALA A 29 0.35 -3.66 4.62
N PHE A 30 0.28 -4.98 4.47
CA PHE A 30 -0.95 -5.75 4.55
C PHE A 30 -0.90 -6.61 5.81
N ASP A 31 -1.99 -6.62 6.57
CA ASP A 31 -2.14 -7.43 7.78
C ASP A 31 -3.62 -7.85 7.97
N ASP A 32 -3.90 -9.16 7.90
CA ASP A 32 -5.23 -9.74 8.09
C ASP A 32 -5.34 -10.76 9.24
N ASP A 33 -4.51 -10.61 10.28
CA ASP A 33 -4.41 -11.50 11.45
C ASP A 33 -4.00 -12.95 11.15
N GLY A 34 -3.80 -13.32 9.87
CA GLY A 34 -3.28 -14.63 9.46
C GLY A 34 -2.22 -14.55 8.36
N LEU A 35 -2.09 -13.41 7.70
CA LEU A 35 -1.10 -13.16 6.67
C LEU A 35 -0.63 -11.70 6.73
N CYS A 36 0.68 -11.51 6.90
CA CYS A 36 1.31 -10.19 6.89
C CYS A 36 2.39 -10.14 5.80
N ASP A 37 2.45 -9.03 5.06
CA ASP A 37 3.54 -8.76 4.12
C ASP A 37 3.69 -7.25 3.90
N THR A 38 4.83 -6.84 3.35
CA THR A 38 5.14 -5.44 3.08
C THR A 38 5.71 -5.27 1.68
N HIS A 39 5.05 -4.41 0.89
CA HIS A 39 5.52 -4.00 -0.42
C HIS A 39 6.17 -2.60 -0.35
N ARG A 40 7.37 -2.46 -0.91
CA ARG A 40 8.18 -1.24 -0.83
C ARG A 40 8.13 -0.48 -2.15
N VAL A 41 7.90 0.83 -2.06
CA VAL A 41 7.89 1.75 -3.20
C VAL A 41 9.02 2.78 -3.02
N ASN A 42 10.05 2.68 -3.86
CA ASN A 42 11.27 3.49 -3.78
C ASN A 42 11.09 4.90 -4.33
N VAL A 43 10.34 5.73 -3.60
CA VAL A 43 10.10 7.13 -3.95
C VAL A 43 10.30 8.03 -2.74
N LYS A 44 10.83 9.23 -2.98
CA LYS A 44 11.25 10.15 -1.93
C LYS A 44 10.04 10.82 -1.26
N ASN A 45 9.10 11.29 -2.06
CA ASN A 45 7.84 11.87 -1.61
C ASN A 45 6.65 11.13 -2.23
N LEU A 46 5.54 11.13 -1.50
CA LEU A 46 4.30 10.50 -1.95
C LEU A 46 3.79 11.08 -3.28
N ASN A 47 3.95 12.39 -3.46
CA ASN A 47 3.45 13.11 -4.63
C ASN A 47 4.46 13.13 -5.80
N ASP A 48 5.59 12.42 -5.68
CA ASP A 48 6.50 12.19 -6.81
C ASP A 48 5.89 11.21 -7.82
N LEU A 49 4.87 10.44 -7.42
CA LEU A 49 4.05 9.60 -8.28
C LEU A 49 2.60 10.09 -8.35
N PRO A 50 1.91 9.89 -9.49
CA PRO A 50 0.48 10.13 -9.59
C PRO A 50 -0.32 9.33 -8.55
N LEU A 51 -1.42 9.90 -8.08
CA LEU A 51 -2.33 9.23 -7.14
C LEU A 51 -2.81 7.88 -7.68
N GLU A 52 -3.13 7.82 -8.96
CA GLU A 52 -3.60 6.60 -9.63
C GLU A 52 -2.56 5.47 -9.57
N THR A 53 -1.28 5.78 -9.73
CA THR A 53 -0.19 4.78 -9.62
C THR A 53 -0.21 4.10 -8.26
N TRP A 54 -0.34 4.89 -7.19
CA TRP A 54 -0.44 4.34 -5.83
C TRP A 54 -1.69 3.49 -5.62
N VAL A 55 -2.84 3.93 -6.13
CA VAL A 55 -4.11 3.21 -5.97
C VAL A 55 -4.05 1.88 -6.71
N ASN A 56 -3.50 1.85 -7.92
CA ASN A 56 -3.36 0.62 -8.70
C ASN A 56 -2.37 -0.35 -8.05
N GLU A 57 -1.19 0.13 -7.66
CA GLU A 57 -0.16 -0.70 -7.01
C GLU A 57 -0.65 -1.28 -5.67
N GLY A 58 -1.33 -0.47 -4.85
CA GLY A 58 -1.90 -0.92 -3.59
C GLY A 58 -3.05 -1.94 -3.78
N ARG A 59 -3.87 -1.79 -4.83
CA ARG A 59 -4.92 -2.78 -5.17
C ARG A 59 -4.33 -4.10 -5.64
N GLU A 60 -3.32 -4.06 -6.49
CA GLU A 60 -2.64 -5.27 -6.97
C GLU A 60 -1.98 -6.03 -5.81
N PHE A 61 -1.27 -5.31 -4.93
CA PHE A 61 -0.67 -5.91 -3.75
C PHE A 61 -1.71 -6.52 -2.81
N ALA A 62 -2.78 -5.78 -2.48
CA ALA A 62 -3.86 -6.31 -1.64
C ALA A 62 -4.51 -7.55 -2.27
N ALA A 63 -4.80 -7.53 -3.58
CA ALA A 63 -5.37 -8.67 -4.30
C ALA A 63 -4.45 -9.90 -4.25
N ALA A 64 -3.13 -9.72 -4.42
CA ALA A 64 -2.16 -10.80 -4.31
C ALA A 64 -2.14 -11.42 -2.90
N MET A 65 -2.21 -10.59 -1.86
CA MET A 65 -2.27 -11.04 -0.46
C MET A 65 -3.55 -11.84 -0.19
N ARG A 66 -4.70 -11.33 -0.63
CA ARG A 66 -5.98 -12.05 -0.52
C ARG A 66 -5.98 -13.38 -1.29
N ALA A 67 -5.32 -13.44 -2.45
CA ALA A 67 -5.17 -14.67 -3.20
C ALA A 67 -4.28 -15.70 -2.47
N LYS A 68 -3.19 -15.23 -1.84
CA LYS A 68 -2.30 -16.07 -1.03
C LYS A 68 -3.00 -16.64 0.21
N ARG A 69 -3.88 -15.88 0.86
CA ARG A 69 -4.65 -16.32 2.03
C ARG A 69 -5.65 -17.46 1.74
N LYS A 70 -6.16 -17.54 0.51
CA LYS A 70 -7.11 -18.58 0.07
C LYS A 70 -6.45 -19.93 -0.25
N ARG A 71 -5.12 -19.97 -0.35
CA ARG A 71 -4.35 -21.20 -0.59
C ARG A 71 -4.01 -21.85 0.75
#